data_AF-A0A1V6IVD0-F1
#
_entry.id   AF-A0A1V6IVD0-F1
#
_cell.length_a   1.000
_cell.length_b   1.000
_cell.length_c   1.000
_cell.angle_alpha   90.00
_cell.angle_beta   90.00
_cell.angle_gamma   90.00
#
_symmetry.space_group_name_H-M   'P 1'
#
loop_
_entity.id
_entity.type
_entity.pdbx_description
1 polymer ?
#
loop_
_entity_poly.entity_id
_entity_poly.type
_entity_poly.pdbx_seq_one_letter_code
_entity_poly.pdbx_strand_id
1 'polypeptide(L)'
;MKRNLVLIILLALFCIANVGSTGKSSFSDGGGILYTQPVKSVIFRHQHHVDVKKISCEKCHSGLFEMQALLAQEKKDFIMDSLYKGRYCGACHNGKDAFASDKQCARCHVRISEKDVGHVKGKAKPYKAPVYSTVATLGKDQRKVPFNHEKHASLNCMDCHSKLFQIRKGSTKIALETHQSQKYCFNCHNGKKEFSWNNCTKCHQNWKDIKPYGILTARADRGSCVACHTNPDEMKSLVKPPEIGGEAEG
;
A
#
# COMPACT_ATOMS: atom_id res chain seq x y z
N MET A 1 33.47 71.65 -0.83
CA MET A 1 32.52 70.83 -1.63
C MET A 1 32.93 69.35 -1.78
N LYS A 2 33.55 68.68 -0.77
CA LYS A 2 33.89 67.23 -0.88
C LYS A 2 33.65 66.39 0.39
N ARG A 3 33.15 66.96 1.49
CA ARG A 3 32.93 66.22 2.75
C ARG A 3 31.46 65.90 3.09
N ASN A 4 30.51 66.50 2.38
CA ASN A 4 29.07 66.27 2.62
C ASN A 4 28.42 65.30 1.63
N LEU A 5 29.16 64.80 0.63
CA LEU A 5 28.65 63.85 -0.36
C LEU A 5 28.81 62.38 0.08
N VAL A 6 29.76 62.11 0.99
CA VAL A 6 30.06 60.75 1.47
C VAL A 6 29.09 60.29 2.57
N LEU A 7 28.52 61.23 3.34
CA LEU A 7 27.55 60.93 4.40
C LEU A 7 26.11 60.71 3.90
N ILE A 8 25.78 61.10 2.67
CA ILE A 8 24.46 60.86 2.06
C ILE A 8 24.40 59.47 1.40
N ILE A 9 25.53 58.90 1.00
CA ILE A 9 25.61 57.57 0.37
C ILE A 9 25.60 56.43 1.41
N LEU A 10 25.97 56.71 2.66
CA LEU A 10 25.96 55.73 3.76
C LEU A 10 24.60 55.60 4.49
N LEU A 11 23.65 56.53 4.28
CA LEU A 11 22.27 56.40 4.78
C LEU A 11 21.29 55.80 3.76
N ALA A 12 21.72 55.62 2.50
CA ALA A 12 20.86 55.09 1.42
C ALA A 12 20.96 53.55 1.24
N LEU A 13 21.72 52.86 2.09
CA LEU A 13 21.95 51.40 2.00
C LEU A 13 21.32 50.58 3.14
N PHE A 14 20.53 51.21 4.02
CA PHE A 14 19.86 50.52 5.14
C PHE A 14 18.32 50.54 5.05
N CYS A 15 17.79 50.50 3.83
CA CYS A 15 16.38 50.19 3.57
C CYS A 15 16.27 49.07 2.53
N ILE A 16 17.07 48.01 2.70
CA ILE A 16 16.64 46.71 2.19
C ILE A 16 15.45 46.35 3.06
N ALA A 17 14.27 46.67 2.55
CA ALA A 17 13.03 46.11 3.04
C ALA A 17 13.27 44.61 3.19
N ASN A 18 13.26 44.14 4.44
CA ASN A 18 12.90 42.76 4.72
C ASN A 18 11.48 42.60 4.18
N VAL A 19 11.39 42.34 2.88
CA VAL A 19 10.29 41.57 2.32
C VAL A 19 10.46 40.22 2.98
N GLY A 20 9.87 40.11 4.17
CA GLY A 20 9.51 38.82 4.70
C GLY A 20 8.72 38.16 3.58
N SER A 21 9.37 37.23 2.89
CA SER A 21 8.66 36.14 2.23
C SER A 21 7.99 35.38 3.36
N THR A 22 6.87 35.93 3.83
CA THR A 22 5.77 35.11 4.30
C THR A 22 5.34 34.37 3.04
N GLY A 23 6.02 33.26 2.76
CA GLY A 23 5.47 32.18 1.98
C GLY A 23 4.25 31.67 2.76
N LYS A 24 3.17 32.45 2.76
CA LYS A 24 1.83 31.94 2.97
C LYS A 24 1.61 31.03 1.77
N SER A 25 2.04 29.78 1.92
CA SER A 25 1.56 28.71 1.08
C SER A 25 0.08 28.53 1.41
N SER A 26 -0.78 29.42 0.93
CA SER A 26 -2.23 29.27 1.00
C SER A 26 -2.59 28.16 0.01
N PHE A 27 -2.38 26.92 0.43
CA PHE A 27 -2.88 25.74 -0.28
C PHE A 27 -4.39 25.62 -0.04
N SER A 28 -5.07 25.13 -1.08
CA SER A 28 -6.51 25.03 -1.23
C SER A 28 -7.27 24.62 0.03
N ASP A 29 -8.32 25.37 0.30
CA ASP A 29 -9.13 25.45 1.52
C ASP A 29 -9.90 24.17 1.89
N GLY A 30 -9.69 23.06 1.18
CA GLY A 30 -10.30 21.75 1.44
C GLY A 30 -9.42 20.77 2.20
N GLY A 31 -8.10 20.98 2.26
CA GLY A 31 -7.16 20.15 3.03
C GLY A 31 -7.11 18.66 2.61
N GLY A 32 -6.78 17.76 3.54
CA GLY A 32 -6.65 16.32 3.28
C GLY A 32 -7.80 15.51 3.87
N ILE A 33 -8.55 14.78 3.05
CA ILE A 33 -9.71 13.99 3.48
C ILE A 33 -9.28 12.53 3.66
N LEU A 34 -9.48 11.98 4.85
CA LEU A 34 -9.36 10.54 5.11
C LEU A 34 -10.73 9.88 5.08
N TYR A 35 -11.00 9.12 4.02
CA TYR A 35 -12.16 8.24 3.96
C TYR A 35 -11.89 6.95 4.75
N THR A 36 -12.84 6.61 5.62
CA THR A 36 -12.75 5.43 6.50
C THR A 36 -13.86 4.41 6.22
N GLN A 37 -14.77 4.74 5.30
CA GLN A 37 -15.85 3.87 4.85
C GLN A 37 -15.95 3.90 3.30
N PRO A 38 -16.36 2.78 2.66
CA PRO A 38 -16.61 1.46 3.24
C PRO A 38 -15.31 0.70 3.62
N VAL A 39 -14.14 1.23 3.24
CA VAL A 39 -12.85 0.65 3.58
C VAL A 39 -12.03 1.62 4.43
N LYS A 40 -11.21 1.07 5.33
CA LYS A 40 -10.63 1.80 6.46
C LYS A 40 -9.62 2.90 6.09
N SER A 41 -9.15 3.00 4.85
CA SER A 41 -8.25 4.08 4.48
C SER A 41 -8.23 4.35 3.00
N VAL A 42 -8.67 5.55 2.64
CA VAL A 42 -8.31 6.24 1.41
C VAL A 42 -8.00 7.68 1.77
N ILE A 43 -6.86 8.19 1.33
CA ILE A 43 -6.54 9.60 1.48
C ILE A 43 -6.74 10.35 0.17
N PHE A 44 -7.49 11.44 0.24
CA PHE A 44 -7.59 12.45 -0.82
C PHE A 44 -6.88 13.73 -0.37
N ARG A 45 -6.14 14.36 -1.28
CA ARG A 45 -5.37 15.58 -1.00
C ARG A 45 -5.75 16.67 -1.99
N HIS A 46 -6.44 17.72 -1.53
CA HIS A 46 -6.70 18.90 -2.37
C HIS A 46 -5.39 19.52 -2.85
N GLN A 47 -4.37 19.53 -1.99
CA GLN A 47 -3.01 19.98 -2.30
C GLN A 47 -2.50 19.47 -3.65
N HIS A 48 -2.68 18.18 -3.92
CA HIS A 48 -2.18 17.60 -5.17
C HIS A 48 -3.12 17.94 -6.35
N HIS A 49 -4.43 17.95 -6.14
CA HIS A 49 -5.39 18.14 -7.24
C HIS A 49 -5.52 19.61 -7.65
N VAL A 50 -5.69 20.50 -6.68
CA VAL A 50 -5.90 21.93 -6.92
C VAL A 50 -4.57 22.63 -7.16
N ASP A 51 -3.61 22.46 -6.25
CA ASP A 51 -2.44 23.34 -6.25
C ASP A 51 -1.30 22.80 -7.13
N VAL A 52 -1.09 21.48 -7.16
CA VAL A 52 -0.09 20.85 -8.04
C VAL A 52 -0.65 20.61 -9.45
N LYS A 53 -1.85 20.05 -9.57
CA LYS A 53 -2.46 19.70 -10.86
C LYS A 53 -3.34 20.80 -11.46
N LYS A 54 -3.54 21.93 -10.76
CA LYS A 54 -4.29 23.09 -11.25
C LYS A 54 -5.72 22.76 -11.68
N ILE A 55 -6.35 21.78 -11.02
CA ILE A 55 -7.75 21.42 -11.24
C ILE A 55 -8.63 22.42 -10.49
N SER A 56 -9.60 23.02 -11.18
CA SER A 56 -10.52 23.98 -10.57
C SER A 56 -11.49 23.33 -9.58
N CYS A 57 -12.02 24.11 -8.64
CA CYS A 57 -12.95 23.64 -7.61
C CYS A 57 -14.23 23.03 -8.21
N GLU A 58 -14.75 23.67 -9.25
CA GLU A 58 -16.00 23.32 -9.94
C GLU A 58 -15.89 21.95 -10.59
N LYS A 59 -14.70 21.57 -11.07
CA LYS A 59 -14.47 20.27 -11.72
C LYS A 59 -14.85 19.09 -10.82
N CYS A 60 -14.79 19.26 -9.51
CA CYS A 60 -15.24 18.28 -8.52
C CYS A 60 -16.59 18.67 -7.90
N HIS A 61 -16.79 19.95 -7.59
CA HIS A 61 -17.92 20.40 -6.76
C HIS A 61 -19.19 20.79 -7.54
N SER A 62 -19.19 20.69 -8.87
CA SER A 62 -20.40 20.86 -9.69
C SER A 62 -21.19 19.56 -9.90
N GLY A 63 -20.97 18.53 -9.08
CA GLY A 63 -21.75 17.29 -9.12
C GLY A 63 -21.02 15.97 -8.78
N LEU A 64 -19.68 15.95 -8.72
CA LEU A 64 -18.96 14.72 -8.31
C LEU A 64 -18.87 14.58 -6.79
N PHE A 65 -18.63 15.69 -6.09
CA PHE A 65 -18.52 15.74 -4.64
C PHE A 65 -19.17 17.00 -4.10
N GLU A 66 -20.00 16.86 -3.07
CA GLU A 66 -20.47 18.00 -2.30
C GLU A 66 -19.32 18.69 -1.56
N MET A 67 -19.43 20.00 -1.31
CA MET A 67 -18.46 20.77 -0.51
C MET A 67 -18.57 20.47 1.00
N GLN A 68 -18.85 19.22 1.35
CA GLN A 68 -18.92 18.72 2.71
C GLN A 68 -18.06 17.47 2.83
N ALA A 69 -16.99 17.56 3.62
CA ALA A 69 -16.08 16.45 3.81
C ALA A 69 -16.77 15.23 4.44
N LEU A 70 -16.37 14.05 3.98
CA LEU A 70 -16.91 12.75 4.38
C LEU A 70 -18.37 12.49 4.01
N LEU A 71 -19.08 13.41 3.36
CA LEU A 71 -20.46 13.17 2.94
C LEU A 71 -20.56 12.06 1.88
N ALA A 72 -19.58 11.97 0.98
CA ALA A 72 -19.55 10.94 -0.06
C ALA A 72 -19.51 9.51 0.51
N GLN A 73 -18.77 9.27 1.60
CA GLN A 73 -18.67 7.92 2.18
C GLN A 73 -19.94 7.44 2.88
N GLU A 74 -20.91 8.32 3.13
CA GLU A 74 -22.23 7.94 3.66
C GLU A 74 -23.14 7.39 2.55
N LYS A 75 -22.78 7.59 1.27
CA LYS A 75 -23.56 7.11 0.13
C LYS A 75 -23.31 5.63 -0.11
N LYS A 76 -24.39 4.86 -0.28
CA LYS A 76 -24.32 3.40 -0.56
C LYS A 76 -23.57 3.07 -1.84
N ASP A 77 -23.57 3.97 -2.82
CA ASP A 77 -22.88 3.82 -4.09
C ASP A 77 -21.42 4.30 -4.06
N PHE A 78 -20.88 4.73 -2.92
CA PHE A 78 -19.45 5.06 -2.77
C PHE A 78 -18.59 3.79 -2.65
N ILE A 79 -18.58 3.00 -3.73
CA ILE A 79 -17.89 1.72 -3.86
C ILE A 79 -17.12 1.65 -5.18
N MET A 80 -16.13 0.77 -5.28
CA MET A 80 -15.29 0.65 -6.49
C MET A 80 -16.09 0.39 -7.77
N ASP A 81 -17.21 -0.35 -7.70
CA ASP A 81 -18.08 -0.58 -8.87
C ASP A 81 -18.58 0.73 -9.49
N SER A 82 -18.98 1.70 -8.67
CA SER A 82 -19.35 3.04 -9.12
C SER A 82 -18.18 3.81 -9.70
N LEU A 83 -16.99 3.68 -9.10
CA LEU A 83 -15.77 4.32 -9.63
C LEU A 83 -15.43 3.76 -11.02
N TYR A 84 -15.56 2.45 -11.23
CA TYR A 84 -15.33 1.83 -12.54
C TYR A 84 -16.33 2.30 -13.60
N LYS A 85 -17.52 2.75 -13.17
CA LYS A 85 -18.56 3.36 -14.01
C LYS A 85 -18.40 4.89 -14.15
N GLY A 86 -17.25 5.45 -13.78
CA GLY A 86 -16.95 6.88 -13.96
C GLY A 86 -17.53 7.80 -12.89
N ARG A 87 -17.98 7.28 -11.74
CA ARG A 87 -18.46 8.11 -10.61
C ARG A 87 -17.31 8.44 -9.65
N TYR A 88 -17.48 9.50 -8.85
CA TYR A 88 -16.52 9.91 -7.81
C TYR A 88 -15.09 10.05 -8.35
N CYS A 89 -14.10 9.43 -7.69
CA CYS A 89 -12.71 9.42 -8.12
C CYS A 89 -12.53 8.86 -9.54
N GLY A 90 -13.39 7.90 -9.92
CA GLY A 90 -13.34 7.23 -11.21
C GLY A 90 -13.73 8.11 -12.39
N ALA A 91 -14.35 9.27 -12.16
CA ALA A 91 -14.62 10.25 -13.22
C ALA A 91 -13.34 10.69 -13.94
N CYS A 92 -12.23 10.79 -13.20
CA CYS A 92 -10.90 11.12 -13.74
C CYS A 92 -9.91 9.95 -13.66
N HIS A 93 -9.98 9.12 -12.60
CA HIS A 93 -9.13 7.92 -12.45
C HIS A 93 -9.65 6.74 -13.27
N ASN A 94 -9.76 6.96 -14.58
CA ASN A 94 -10.34 6.08 -15.60
C ASN A 94 -9.29 5.48 -16.55
N GLY A 95 -8.01 5.81 -16.38
CA GLY A 95 -6.91 5.39 -17.26
C GLY A 95 -6.69 6.27 -18.49
N LYS A 96 -7.49 7.32 -18.67
CA LYS A 96 -7.36 8.33 -19.73
C LYS A 96 -6.91 9.67 -19.15
N ASP A 97 -7.69 10.25 -18.23
CA ASP A 97 -7.40 11.57 -17.65
C ASP A 97 -6.37 11.49 -16.52
N ALA A 98 -6.44 10.41 -15.76
CA ALA A 98 -5.47 10.04 -14.74
C ALA A 98 -5.34 8.51 -14.71
N PHE A 99 -4.43 8.02 -13.86
CA PHE A 99 -4.25 6.59 -13.69
C PHE A 99 -5.56 5.87 -13.32
N ALA A 100 -5.71 4.64 -13.81
CA ALA A 100 -6.93 3.88 -13.63
C ALA A 100 -7.08 3.36 -12.19
N SER A 101 -8.27 3.57 -11.62
CA SER A 101 -8.63 3.16 -10.25
C SER A 101 -8.78 1.65 -10.08
N ASP A 102 -8.88 0.88 -11.17
CA ASP A 102 -9.02 -0.58 -11.19
C ASP A 102 -7.68 -1.34 -11.16
N LYS A 103 -6.57 -0.64 -11.37
CA LYS A 103 -5.23 -1.25 -11.49
C LYS A 103 -4.28 -0.87 -10.35
N GLN A 104 -4.43 0.32 -9.77
CA GLN A 104 -3.43 0.92 -8.87
C GLN A 104 -3.97 1.18 -7.46
N CYS A 105 -4.55 0.14 -6.84
CA CYS A 105 -5.31 0.23 -5.59
C CYS A 105 -4.57 0.97 -4.46
N ALA A 106 -3.30 0.64 -4.21
CA ALA A 106 -2.55 1.25 -3.09
C ALA A 106 -1.97 2.65 -3.40
N ARG A 107 -2.32 3.27 -4.53
CA ARG A 107 -2.12 4.72 -4.67
C ARG A 107 -3.10 5.52 -3.82
N CYS A 108 -4.25 4.93 -3.53
CA CYS A 108 -5.31 5.53 -2.72
C CYS A 108 -5.45 4.79 -1.38
N HIS A 109 -5.46 3.45 -1.42
CA HIS A 109 -5.60 2.58 -0.25
C HIS A 109 -4.29 2.37 0.49
N VAL A 110 -3.83 3.41 1.19
CA VAL A 110 -2.55 3.43 1.91
C VAL A 110 -2.74 3.29 3.41
N ARG A 111 -1.73 2.73 4.10
CA ARG A 111 -1.63 2.89 5.55
C ARG A 111 -1.20 4.32 5.82
N ILE A 112 -2.03 5.05 6.54
CA ILE A 112 -1.72 6.44 6.92
C ILE A 112 -1.71 6.63 8.43
N SER A 113 -0.93 7.61 8.84
CA SER A 113 -0.86 8.10 10.21
C SER A 113 -1.56 9.45 10.33
N GLU A 114 -1.82 9.91 11.56
CA GLU A 114 -2.56 11.16 11.81
C GLU A 114 -1.88 12.39 11.17
N LYS A 115 -0.55 12.38 11.08
CA LYS A 115 0.23 13.43 10.39
C LYS A 115 -0.03 13.50 8.88
N ASP A 116 -0.49 12.40 8.27
CA ASP A 116 -0.68 12.33 6.82
C ASP A 116 -2.01 12.93 6.37
N VAL A 117 -3.01 12.98 7.26
CA VAL A 117 -4.39 13.44 6.96
C VAL A 117 -4.47 14.97 6.86
N GLY A 118 -3.61 15.69 7.58
CA GLY A 118 -3.64 17.15 7.60
C GLY A 118 -4.91 17.73 8.24
N HIS A 119 -5.37 18.88 7.74
CA HIS A 119 -6.59 19.56 8.18
C HIS A 119 -7.75 19.22 7.24
N VAL A 120 -8.97 19.08 7.76
CA VAL A 120 -10.20 19.18 6.97
C VAL A 120 -11.00 20.34 7.54
N LYS A 121 -11.41 21.26 6.66
CA LYS A 121 -12.19 22.42 7.03
C LYS A 121 -13.51 21.98 7.68
N GLY A 122 -13.83 22.56 8.83
CA GLY A 122 -15.08 22.30 9.57
C GLY A 122 -15.12 20.99 10.38
N LYS A 123 -13.99 20.28 10.54
CA LYS A 123 -13.93 19.03 11.33
C LYS A 123 -12.75 19.08 12.31
N ALA A 124 -13.01 18.74 13.58
CA ALA A 124 -12.00 18.76 14.64
C ALA A 124 -10.92 17.68 14.42
N LYS A 125 -9.67 17.98 14.79
CA LYS A 125 -8.62 16.95 14.94
C LYS A 125 -8.96 16.08 16.17
N PRO A 126 -8.60 14.78 16.23
CA PRO A 126 -7.93 13.98 15.22
C PRO A 126 -8.95 13.13 14.46
N TYR A 127 -8.81 13.03 13.13
CA TYR A 127 -9.42 11.95 12.38
C TYR A 127 -8.79 10.66 12.90
N LYS A 128 -9.41 10.02 13.90
CA LYS A 128 -8.85 8.89 14.63
C LYS A 128 -8.22 7.94 13.63
N ALA A 129 -6.88 7.86 13.65
CA ALA A 129 -6.17 7.06 12.66
C ALA A 129 -6.77 5.64 12.69
N PRO A 130 -7.20 5.10 11.54
CA PRO A 130 -7.85 3.82 11.54
C PRO A 130 -6.86 2.79 12.04
N VAL A 131 -7.29 1.98 13.03
CA VAL A 131 -6.46 0.88 13.51
C VAL A 131 -6.46 -0.19 12.42
N TYR A 132 -5.35 -0.27 11.70
CA TYR A 132 -5.10 -1.32 10.73
C TYR A 132 -4.68 -2.58 11.47
N SER A 133 -5.30 -3.71 11.13
CA SER A 133 -4.75 -5.00 11.53
C SER A 133 -3.48 -5.22 10.73
N THR A 134 -2.34 -5.26 11.42
CA THR A 134 -1.05 -5.53 10.79
C THR A 134 -0.87 -7.02 10.49
N VAL A 135 -1.69 -7.87 11.10
CA VAL A 135 -1.70 -9.31 10.88
C VAL A 135 -2.89 -9.73 10.02
N ALA A 136 -2.61 -10.21 8.81
CA ALA A 136 -3.60 -10.88 7.98
C ALA A 136 -3.46 -12.41 8.13
N THR A 137 -4.55 -13.11 8.41
CA THR A 137 -4.54 -14.59 8.39
C THR A 137 -4.99 -15.09 7.03
N LEU A 138 -4.11 -15.83 6.35
CA LEU A 138 -4.42 -16.56 5.12
C LEU A 138 -4.76 -18.02 5.45
N GLY A 139 -5.58 -18.65 4.61
CA GLY A 139 -6.01 -20.04 4.81
C GLY A 139 -7.15 -20.21 5.82
N LYS A 140 -7.53 -21.47 6.05
CA LYS A 140 -8.61 -21.89 6.96
C LYS A 140 -8.12 -23.02 7.86
N ASP A 141 -8.79 -23.16 9.00
CA ASP A 141 -8.59 -24.28 9.94
C ASP A 141 -7.12 -24.42 10.36
N GLN A 142 -6.56 -25.62 10.28
CA GLN A 142 -5.18 -25.94 10.64
C GLN A 142 -4.15 -25.40 9.62
N ARG A 143 -4.60 -24.90 8.46
CA ARG A 143 -3.75 -24.33 7.40
C ARG A 143 -3.64 -22.80 7.47
N LYS A 144 -3.99 -22.20 8.62
CA LYS A 144 -3.87 -20.76 8.84
C LYS A 144 -2.39 -20.34 8.85
N VAL A 145 -2.09 -19.30 8.08
CA VAL A 145 -0.78 -18.64 8.05
C VAL A 145 -0.99 -17.16 8.43
N PRO A 146 -0.49 -16.70 9.58
CA PRO A 146 -0.43 -15.29 9.87
C PRO A 146 0.66 -14.61 9.04
N PHE A 147 0.28 -13.56 8.32
CA PHE A 147 1.17 -12.65 7.62
C PHE A 147 1.19 -11.32 8.38
N ASN A 148 2.37 -10.83 8.76
CA ASN A 148 2.52 -9.59 9.52
C ASN A 148 3.17 -8.50 8.64
N HIS A 149 2.43 -7.42 8.35
CA HIS A 149 2.91 -6.28 7.57
C HIS A 149 4.04 -5.50 8.26
N GLU A 150 4.10 -5.45 9.60
CA GLU A 150 5.18 -4.77 10.34
C GLU A 150 6.51 -5.48 10.13
N LYS A 151 6.50 -6.81 10.06
CA LYS A 151 7.70 -7.60 9.73
C LYS A 151 8.15 -7.44 8.29
N HIS A 152 7.29 -6.91 7.41
CA HIS A 152 7.56 -6.64 6.00
C HIS A 152 7.58 -5.13 5.71
N ALA A 153 7.70 -4.29 6.73
CA ALA A 153 7.55 -2.83 6.61
C ALA A 153 8.68 -2.16 5.81
N SER A 154 9.81 -2.84 5.59
CA SER A 154 10.89 -2.38 4.70
C SER A 154 10.50 -2.44 3.21
N LEU A 155 9.42 -3.13 2.86
CA LEU A 155 8.90 -3.22 1.50
C LEU A 155 7.82 -2.16 1.27
N ASN A 156 7.74 -1.68 0.03
CA ASN A 156 6.68 -0.80 -0.40
C ASN A 156 5.38 -1.59 -0.62
N CYS A 157 4.23 -0.94 -0.43
CA CYS A 157 2.93 -1.58 -0.66
C CYS A 157 2.81 -2.16 -2.08
N MET A 158 3.46 -1.51 -3.07
CA MET A 158 3.46 -1.93 -4.47
C MET A 158 4.33 -3.15 -4.77
N ASP A 159 5.27 -3.49 -3.89
CA ASP A 159 6.11 -4.68 -4.07
C ASP A 159 5.28 -5.97 -3.93
N CYS A 160 4.19 -5.88 -3.17
CA CYS A 160 3.23 -6.97 -2.95
C CYS A 160 1.90 -6.73 -3.66
N HIS A 161 1.36 -5.51 -3.64
CA HIS A 161 0.02 -5.21 -4.15
C HIS A 161 0.06 -4.45 -5.48
N SER A 162 -0.83 -4.69 -6.43
CA SER A 162 -1.71 -5.85 -6.55
C SER A 162 -1.01 -7.08 -7.16
N LYS A 163 0.27 -6.94 -7.56
CA LYS A 163 1.02 -7.91 -8.37
C LYS A 163 1.05 -9.32 -7.78
N LEU A 164 1.35 -9.43 -6.49
CA LEU A 164 1.38 -10.71 -5.78
C LEU A 164 0.06 -10.94 -5.04
N PHE A 165 -0.48 -9.91 -4.39
CA PHE A 165 -1.69 -10.01 -3.58
C PHE A 165 -2.68 -8.91 -3.93
N GLN A 166 -3.96 -9.24 -4.01
CA GLN A 166 -4.99 -8.20 -4.08
C GLN A 166 -5.22 -7.59 -2.68
N ILE A 167 -5.55 -6.30 -2.60
CA ILE A 167 -5.92 -5.61 -1.36
C ILE A 167 -7.37 -5.96 -0.99
N ARG A 168 -7.66 -7.26 -0.89
CA ARG A 168 -8.98 -7.80 -0.58
C ARG A 168 -8.80 -9.13 0.15
N LYS A 169 -9.28 -9.21 1.40
CA LYS A 169 -9.22 -10.45 2.20
C LYS A 169 -9.93 -11.59 1.45
N GLY A 170 -9.30 -12.76 1.40
CA GLY A 170 -9.87 -13.97 0.78
C GLY A 170 -9.91 -13.97 -0.76
N SER A 171 -9.39 -12.93 -1.42
CA SER A 171 -9.27 -12.88 -2.89
C SER A 171 -8.26 -13.86 -3.47
N THR A 172 -7.29 -14.27 -2.65
CA THR A 172 -6.14 -15.07 -3.05
C THR A 172 -6.29 -16.47 -2.49
N LYS A 173 -6.32 -17.46 -3.38
CA LYS A 173 -6.27 -18.88 -3.02
C LYS A 173 -4.84 -19.38 -3.21
N ILE A 174 -4.20 -19.80 -2.12
CA ILE A 174 -2.87 -20.39 -2.13
C ILE A 174 -3.04 -21.88 -1.85
N ALA A 175 -2.52 -22.71 -2.75
CA ALA A 175 -2.49 -24.16 -2.61
C ALA A 175 -1.04 -24.64 -2.63
N LEU A 176 -0.82 -25.93 -2.33
CA LEU A 176 0.52 -26.49 -2.18
C LEU A 176 1.34 -26.37 -3.47
N GLU A 177 0.69 -26.53 -4.62
CA GLU A 177 1.28 -26.41 -5.96
C GLU A 177 1.86 -25.01 -6.20
N THR A 178 1.35 -24.01 -5.47
CA THR A 178 1.87 -22.64 -5.55
C THR A 178 3.17 -22.45 -4.76
N HIS A 179 3.51 -23.32 -3.80
CA HIS A 179 4.68 -23.18 -2.92
C HIS A 179 6.01 -23.22 -3.67
N GLN A 180 6.05 -23.92 -4.79
CA GLN A 180 7.23 -24.01 -5.66
C GLN A 180 7.24 -22.95 -6.77
N SER A 181 6.14 -22.22 -6.95
CA SER A 181 6.04 -21.17 -7.96
C SER A 181 6.55 -19.85 -7.41
N GLN A 182 7.07 -18.94 -8.24
CA GLN A 182 7.44 -17.58 -7.82
C GLN A 182 6.21 -16.66 -7.59
N LYS A 183 5.13 -17.18 -7.01
CA LYS A 183 3.89 -16.45 -6.73
C LYS A 183 3.75 -16.20 -5.23
N TYR A 184 2.99 -15.17 -4.85
CA TYR A 184 2.67 -14.86 -3.45
C TYR A 184 3.93 -14.75 -2.57
N CYS A 185 3.94 -15.44 -1.42
CA CYS A 185 5.05 -15.48 -0.48
C CYS A 185 6.36 -15.98 -1.13
N PHE A 186 6.24 -16.92 -2.07
CA PHE A 186 7.33 -17.70 -2.65
C PHE A 186 8.12 -16.91 -3.73
N ASN A 187 7.63 -15.73 -4.14
CA ASN A 187 8.42 -14.80 -4.94
C ASN A 187 9.66 -14.28 -4.18
N CYS A 188 9.58 -14.21 -2.85
CA CYS A 188 10.68 -13.79 -1.96
C CYS A 188 11.19 -14.95 -1.10
N HIS A 189 10.30 -15.73 -0.48
CA HIS A 189 10.65 -16.91 0.34
C HIS A 189 10.99 -18.14 -0.51
N ASN A 190 12.02 -18.02 -1.35
CA ASN A 190 12.46 -19.07 -2.28
C ASN A 190 13.84 -19.64 -1.94
N GLY A 191 14.46 -19.22 -0.83
CA GLY A 191 15.81 -19.63 -0.44
C GLY A 191 16.92 -18.82 -1.10
N LYS A 192 16.61 -17.91 -2.03
CA LYS A 192 17.58 -16.98 -2.65
C LYS A 192 17.46 -15.56 -2.12
N LYS A 193 16.24 -14.99 -2.16
CA LYS A 193 15.99 -13.61 -1.69
C LYS A 193 15.78 -13.58 -0.18
N GLU A 194 14.98 -14.52 0.31
CA GLU A 194 14.71 -14.74 1.73
C GLU A 194 14.77 -16.24 2.02
N PHE A 195 14.60 -16.60 3.29
CA PHE A 195 14.57 -18.01 3.71
C PHE A 195 13.59 -18.85 2.86
N SER A 196 13.94 -20.11 2.66
CA SER A 196 13.14 -21.03 1.83
C SER A 196 11.79 -21.38 2.46
N TRP A 197 10.79 -21.57 1.60
CA TRP A 197 9.42 -21.93 1.98
C TRP A 197 9.27 -23.32 2.59
N ASN A 198 10.27 -24.18 2.45
CA ASN A 198 10.28 -25.52 3.01
C ASN A 198 10.34 -25.54 4.55
N ASN A 199 10.61 -24.40 5.21
CA ASN A 199 10.55 -24.29 6.65
C ASN A 199 9.11 -23.99 7.10
N CYS A 200 8.30 -25.06 7.20
CA CYS A 200 6.86 -24.99 7.48
C CYS A 200 6.52 -24.18 8.73
N THR A 201 7.32 -24.29 9.80
CA THR A 201 7.02 -23.70 11.11
C THR A 201 7.19 -22.19 11.14
N LYS A 202 7.92 -21.61 10.18
CA LYS A 202 8.06 -20.16 10.05
C LYS A 202 6.76 -19.47 9.65
N CYS A 203 5.84 -20.21 9.03
CA CYS A 203 4.57 -19.68 8.54
C CYS A 203 3.36 -20.39 9.17
N HIS A 204 3.41 -21.71 9.31
CA HIS A 204 2.33 -22.52 9.87
C HIS A 204 2.55 -22.72 11.37
N GLN A 205 1.80 -21.98 12.19
CA GLN A 205 1.92 -22.02 13.66
C GLN A 205 1.60 -23.40 14.24
N ASN A 206 0.65 -24.12 13.63
CA ASN A 206 0.22 -25.46 14.07
C ASN A 206 0.50 -26.51 12.99
N TRP A 207 1.74 -26.57 12.49
CA TRP A 207 2.13 -27.48 11.39
C TRP A 207 1.89 -28.96 11.70
N LYS A 208 1.96 -29.36 12.98
CA LYS A 208 1.70 -30.73 13.45
C LYS A 208 0.29 -31.22 13.08
N ASP A 209 -0.65 -30.28 12.91
CA ASP A 209 -2.03 -30.57 12.54
C ASP A 209 -2.26 -30.55 11.02
N ILE A 210 -1.26 -30.15 10.22
CA ILE A 210 -1.32 -30.12 8.74
C ILE A 210 -1.04 -31.51 8.14
N LYS A 211 -0.58 -32.45 8.97
CA LYS A 211 -0.23 -33.85 8.66
C LYS A 211 -1.26 -34.62 7.79
N PRO A 212 -2.60 -34.41 7.90
CA PRO A 212 -3.57 -35.18 7.11
C PRO A 212 -3.90 -34.61 5.71
N TYR A 213 -3.46 -33.39 5.36
CA TYR A 213 -3.96 -32.69 4.16
C TYR A 213 -3.03 -32.70 2.95
N GLY A 214 -1.96 -33.50 2.99
CA GLY A 214 -1.23 -33.87 1.78
C GLY A 214 -2.06 -34.82 0.94
N ILE A 215 -2.22 -34.56 -0.35
CA ILE A 215 -2.87 -35.50 -1.27
C ILE A 215 -2.05 -36.80 -1.28
N LEU A 216 -2.65 -37.87 -0.76
CA LEU A 216 -2.17 -39.24 -0.96
C LEU A 216 -2.58 -39.69 -2.36
N THR A 217 -1.62 -39.92 -3.26
CA THR A 217 -1.85 -40.75 -4.45
C THR A 217 -0.73 -41.76 -4.61
N ALA A 218 -1.10 -42.95 -5.06
CA ALA A 218 -0.34 -44.20 -4.97
C ALA A 218 0.88 -44.32 -5.91
N ARG A 219 1.39 -43.22 -6.48
CA ARG A 219 2.56 -43.24 -7.38
C ARG A 219 3.50 -42.08 -7.05
N ALA A 220 4.62 -42.46 -6.46
CA ALA A 220 5.68 -41.58 -6.01
C ALA A 220 6.59 -41.20 -7.19
N ASP A 221 6.32 -40.06 -7.84
CA ASP A 221 7.28 -39.46 -8.78
C ASP A 221 7.02 -37.97 -9.12
N ARG A 222 6.04 -37.28 -8.49
CA ARG A 222 5.84 -35.83 -8.73
C ARG A 222 5.45 -35.06 -7.46
N GLY A 223 6.44 -34.42 -6.84
CA GLY A 223 6.27 -33.22 -6.01
C GLY A 223 5.29 -33.31 -4.84
N SER A 224 5.56 -34.15 -3.84
CA SER A 224 4.80 -34.12 -2.58
C SER A 224 5.74 -33.93 -1.39
N CYS A 225 5.44 -32.94 -0.55
CA CYS A 225 6.12 -32.77 0.75
C CYS A 225 5.83 -33.96 1.69
N VAL A 226 4.79 -34.75 1.42
CA VAL A 226 4.21 -35.67 2.40
C VAL A 226 4.88 -37.04 2.44
N ALA A 227 5.78 -37.38 1.52
CA ALA A 227 6.43 -38.68 1.55
C ALA A 227 7.40 -38.89 2.74
N CYS A 228 7.84 -37.85 3.46
CA CYS A 228 9.02 -37.96 4.33
C CYS A 228 8.93 -37.28 5.72
N HIS A 229 7.75 -36.95 6.25
CA HIS A 229 7.64 -36.06 7.42
C HIS A 229 7.50 -36.75 8.79
N THR A 230 8.58 -37.36 9.28
CA THR A 230 8.74 -37.69 10.71
C THR A 230 9.95 -37.05 11.40
N ASN A 231 10.93 -36.49 10.66
CA ASN A 231 12.13 -35.89 11.28
C ASN A 231 12.53 -34.53 10.66
N PRO A 232 12.68 -33.45 11.46
CA PRO A 232 13.23 -32.17 11.03
C PRO A 232 14.60 -32.21 10.34
N ASP A 233 15.47 -33.18 10.70
CA ASP A 233 16.82 -33.28 10.13
C ASP A 233 16.82 -33.95 8.74
N GLU A 234 15.92 -34.90 8.49
CA GLU A 234 15.70 -35.48 7.14
C GLU A 234 15.09 -34.46 6.17
N MET A 235 14.28 -33.52 6.67
CA MET A 235 13.70 -32.47 5.83
C MET A 235 14.76 -31.53 5.23
N LYS A 236 15.89 -31.32 5.94
CA LYS A 236 17.02 -30.50 5.47
C LYS A 236 17.85 -31.21 4.38
N SER A 237 17.93 -32.54 4.41
CA SER A 237 18.71 -33.33 3.45
C SER A 237 17.94 -33.67 2.17
N LEU A 238 16.61 -33.73 2.23
CA LEU A 238 15.75 -34.14 1.11
C LEU A 238 15.24 -32.98 0.24
N VAL A 239 15.25 -31.75 0.75
CA VAL A 239 15.08 -30.56 -0.09
C VAL A 239 16.44 -30.17 -0.64
N LYS A 240 16.86 -30.84 -1.71
CA LYS A 240 18.00 -30.35 -2.49
C LYS A 240 17.64 -28.95 -3.01
N PRO A 241 18.43 -27.90 -2.71
CA PRO A 241 18.35 -26.66 -3.47
C PRO A 241 18.47 -27.04 -4.95
N PRO A 242 17.69 -26.43 -5.87
CA PRO A 242 17.88 -26.71 -7.28
C PRO A 242 19.35 -26.46 -7.63
N GLU A 243 20.05 -27.46 -8.17
CA GLU A 243 21.34 -27.25 -8.82
C GLU A 243 21.08 -26.38 -10.04
N ILE A 244 21.47 -25.12 -9.92
CA ILE A 244 21.40 -24.19 -11.04
C ILE A 244 22.75 -24.34 -11.74
N GLY A 245 22.82 -25.30 -12.66
CA GLY A 245 23.82 -25.23 -13.72
C GLY A 245 23.55 -23.98 -14.54
N GLY A 246 24.51 -23.06 -14.54
CA GLY A 246 24.42 -21.81 -15.27
C GLY A 246 25.45 -20.82 -14.77
N GLU A 247 26.63 -20.87 -15.37
CA GLU A 247 27.60 -19.78 -15.39
C GLU A 247 26.95 -18.48 -15.92
N ALA A 248 27.29 -17.36 -15.29
CA ALA A 248 27.25 -15.96 -15.76
C ALA A 248 27.23 -15.08 -14.50
N GLU A 249 28.28 -14.37 -14.08
CA GLU A 249 29.04 -13.33 -14.80
C GLU A 249 28.16 -12.44 -15.70
N GLY A 250 27.91 -11.21 -15.22
CA GLY A 250 27.15 -10.16 -15.90
C GLY A 250 26.47 -9.22 -14.92
#